data_AF-A0A5B9EF54-F1
#
_entry.id   AF-A0A5B9EF54-F1
#
_cell.length_a   1.000
_cell.length_b   1.000
_cell.length_c   1.000
_cell.angle_alpha   90.00
_cell.angle_beta   90.00
_cell.angle_gamma   90.00
#
_symmetry.space_group_name_H-M   'P 1'
#
loop_
_entity.id
_entity.type
_entity.pdbx_description
1 polymer ?
#
loop_
_entity_poly.entity_id
_entity_poly.type
_entity_poly.pdbx_seq_one_letter_code
_entity_poly.pdbx_strand_id
1 'polypeptide(L)'
;MKKTIRFVMPLAAAALLASSSVMTLAQQTQSSNTTAQYNGAFAGSPEQEQAYKDGMEAAKLDTLAKRKVDPTSSHLYKNPPAHVKKDQRDAYRSAFTSGYNKAINDAKANGGF
;
A
#
# COMPACT_ATOMS: atom_id res chain seq x y z
N MET A 1 -37.42 -35.23 36.82
CA MET A 1 -38.07 -34.12 37.56
C MET A 1 -37.10 -32.95 37.64
N LYS A 2 -37.55 -31.76 37.26
CA LYS A 2 -36.73 -30.54 37.08
C LYS A 2 -36.28 -30.01 38.46
N LYS A 3 -34.99 -29.69 38.61
CA LYS A 3 -34.49 -28.91 39.75
C LYS A 3 -33.67 -27.74 39.23
N THR A 4 -34.19 -26.55 39.46
CA THR A 4 -33.60 -25.24 39.16
C THR A 4 -32.54 -24.89 40.20
N ILE A 5 -31.36 -24.48 39.76
CA ILE A 5 -30.44 -23.69 40.59
C ILE A 5 -29.95 -22.52 39.74
N ARG A 6 -30.36 -21.32 40.14
CA ARG A 6 -29.80 -20.03 39.73
C ARG A 6 -28.68 -19.66 40.70
N PHE A 7 -27.89 -18.65 40.32
CA PHE A 7 -26.77 -18.04 41.04
C PHE A 7 -25.50 -18.90 40.94
N VAL A 8 -24.31 -18.37 40.68
CA VAL A 8 -23.77 -17.04 40.97
C VAL A 8 -22.64 -16.83 39.96
N MET A 9 -22.49 -15.62 39.45
CA MET A 9 -21.29 -15.18 38.75
C MET A 9 -20.28 -14.72 39.80
N PRO A 10 -19.06 -15.30 39.88
CA PRO A 10 -17.93 -14.59 40.43
C PRO A 10 -17.04 -14.14 39.26
N LEU A 11 -16.90 -12.83 39.19
CA LEU A 11 -15.87 -12.12 38.46
C LEU A 11 -14.50 -12.70 38.90
N ALA A 12 -13.91 -13.59 38.12
CA ALA A 12 -12.60 -14.15 38.41
C ALA A 12 -11.56 -13.41 37.58
N ALA A 13 -10.79 -12.60 38.30
CA ALA A 13 -9.72 -11.75 37.84
C ALA A 13 -8.68 -12.50 36.99
N ALA A 14 -8.18 -11.80 35.97
CA ALA A 14 -7.04 -12.21 35.17
C ALA A 14 -5.81 -12.39 36.07
N ALA A 15 -5.39 -13.64 36.27
CA ALA A 15 -4.12 -14.00 36.87
C ALA A 15 -3.17 -14.43 35.75
N LEU A 16 -2.25 -13.54 35.41
CA LEU A 16 -1.10 -13.78 34.55
C LEU A 16 -0.20 -14.85 35.18
N LEU A 17 -0.22 -16.08 34.68
CA LEU A 17 0.86 -17.04 34.90
C LEU A 17 1.13 -17.82 33.62
N ALA A 18 2.35 -17.66 33.13
CA ALA A 18 2.86 -18.25 31.90
C ALA A 18 2.85 -19.78 31.95
N SER A 19 2.36 -20.41 30.88
CA SER A 19 2.66 -21.80 30.51
C SER A 19 2.37 -22.01 29.02
N SER A 20 3.42 -21.86 28.21
CA SER A 20 3.60 -22.41 26.85
C SER A 20 2.35 -22.57 25.96
N SER A 21 1.93 -21.48 25.32
CA SER A 21 1.10 -21.57 24.11
C SER A 21 2.02 -21.64 22.89
N VAL A 22 2.08 -22.83 22.29
CA VAL A 22 2.47 -23.02 20.89
C VAL A 22 1.67 -22.05 20.02
N MET A 23 2.41 -21.32 19.18
CA MET A 23 1.98 -20.45 18.07
C MET A 23 0.50 -20.05 18.02
N THR A 24 0.22 -18.77 18.28
CA THR A 24 -0.55 -18.03 17.28
C THR A 24 0.29 -16.84 16.84
N LEU A 25 1.00 -17.04 15.73
CA LEU A 25 1.53 -15.98 14.90
C LEU A 25 0.34 -15.37 14.12
N ALA A 26 -0.62 -14.79 14.84
CA ALA A 26 -1.50 -13.79 14.24
C ALA A 26 -0.78 -12.45 14.31
N GLN A 27 0.38 -12.45 13.67
CA GLN A 27 1.18 -11.30 13.34
C GLN A 27 0.27 -10.41 12.50
N GLN A 28 -0.23 -9.35 13.14
CA GLN A 28 -0.06 -7.98 12.67
C GLN A 28 0.29 -7.92 11.18
N THR A 29 -0.69 -8.21 10.34
CA THR A 29 -0.77 -7.61 9.02
C THR A 29 -1.60 -6.35 9.21
N GLN A 30 -1.05 -5.43 10.01
CA GLN A 30 -1.12 -4.04 9.60
C GLN A 30 -0.51 -4.07 8.21
N SER A 31 -1.38 -4.10 7.20
CA SER A 31 -1.04 -3.65 5.87
C SER A 31 -0.39 -2.30 6.07
N SER A 32 0.93 -2.30 6.11
CA SER A 32 1.76 -1.13 5.98
C SER A 32 1.52 -0.66 4.55
N ASN A 33 0.36 -0.02 4.37
CA ASN A 33 0.19 1.05 3.41
C ASN A 33 1.23 2.08 3.81
N THR A 34 2.46 1.81 3.40
CA THR A 34 3.57 2.74 3.46
C THR A 34 3.27 3.71 2.33
N THR A 35 2.22 4.50 2.50
CA THR A 35 2.05 5.73 1.74
C THR A 35 3.23 6.58 2.18
N ALA A 36 4.35 6.42 1.48
CA ALA A 36 5.45 7.34 1.54
C ALA A 36 4.83 8.72 1.31
N GLN A 37 4.70 9.47 2.38
CA GLN A 37 4.07 10.78 2.40
C GLN A 37 4.94 11.68 1.55
N TYR A 38 4.63 11.74 0.25
CA TYR A 38 5.37 12.53 -0.72
C TYR A 38 5.07 14.00 -0.42
N ASN A 39 6.02 14.67 0.23
CA ASN A 39 5.91 16.06 0.68
C ASN A 39 6.15 17.09 -0.44
N GLY A 40 6.15 16.66 -1.71
CA GLY A 40 6.21 17.55 -2.86
C GLY A 40 4.80 17.91 -3.26
N ALA A 41 4.42 19.18 -3.13
CA ALA A 41 3.13 19.70 -3.57
C ALA A 41 2.95 19.43 -5.06
N PHE A 42 2.31 18.31 -5.41
CA PHE A 42 1.86 18.07 -6.77
C PHE A 42 0.70 19.03 -7.01
N ALA A 43 0.96 20.12 -7.74
CA ALA A 43 0.01 21.18 -8.03
C ALA A 43 -1.04 20.74 -9.08
N GLY A 44 -1.67 19.58 -8.89
CA GLY A 44 -2.68 19.05 -9.78
C GLY A 44 -3.85 18.42 -9.04
N SER A 45 -4.81 17.89 -9.80
CA SER A 45 -6.00 17.22 -9.26
C SER A 45 -5.63 15.99 -8.42
N PRO A 46 -6.48 15.58 -7.46
CA PRO A 46 -6.26 14.38 -6.63
C PRO A 46 -5.95 13.12 -7.46
N GLU A 47 -6.57 12.98 -8.62
CA GLU A 47 -6.36 11.87 -9.56
C GLU A 47 -4.95 11.88 -10.16
N GLN A 48 -4.40 13.05 -10.44
CA GLN A 48 -3.03 13.18 -10.94
C GLN A 48 -2.00 12.97 -9.82
N GLU A 49 -2.30 13.38 -8.60
CA GLU A 49 -1.44 13.05 -7.44
C GLU A 49 -1.41 11.53 -7.21
N GLN A 50 -2.56 10.87 -7.33
CA GLN A 50 -2.63 9.41 -7.28
C GLN A 50 -1.83 8.78 -8.41
N ALA A 51 -2.00 9.26 -9.65
CA ALA A 51 -1.24 8.79 -10.80
C ALA A 51 0.27 8.89 -10.57
N TYR A 52 0.72 10.00 -9.99
CA TYR A 52 2.11 10.25 -9.68
C TYR A 52 2.66 9.22 -8.68
N LYS A 53 1.90 8.93 -7.62
CA LYS A 53 2.25 7.91 -6.62
C LYS A 53 2.28 6.52 -7.24
N ASP A 54 1.27 6.18 -8.05
CA ASP A 54 1.20 4.92 -8.79
C ASP A 54 2.42 4.74 -9.71
N GLY A 55 2.85 5.82 -10.36
CA GLY A 55 4.05 5.86 -11.20
C GLY A 55 5.33 5.57 -10.43
N MET A 56 5.50 6.23 -9.27
CA MET A 56 6.65 6.00 -8.40
C MET A 56 6.72 4.54 -7.90
N GLU A 57 5.57 3.99 -7.50
CA GLU A 57 5.49 2.61 -7.01
C GLU A 57 5.78 1.60 -8.12
N ALA A 58 5.22 1.81 -9.31
CA ALA A 58 5.50 0.96 -10.47
C ALA A 58 6.99 0.94 -10.81
N ALA A 59 7.66 2.10 -10.81
CA ALA A 59 9.10 2.18 -10.99
C ALA A 59 9.83 1.40 -9.90
N LYS A 60 9.49 1.59 -8.62
CA LYS A 60 10.10 0.84 -7.50
C LYS A 60 9.93 -0.68 -7.65
N LEU A 61 8.77 -1.14 -8.13
CA LEU A 61 8.53 -2.57 -8.34
C LEU A 61 9.26 -3.12 -9.56
N ASP A 62 9.33 -2.36 -10.66
CA ASP A 62 10.07 -2.75 -11.87
C ASP A 62 11.56 -2.90 -11.57
N THR A 63 12.09 -1.98 -10.76
CA THR A 63 13.48 -1.91 -10.34
C THR A 63 13.85 -3.03 -9.40
N LEU A 64 13.02 -3.31 -8.38
CA LEU A 64 13.17 -4.47 -7.50
C LEU A 64 13.09 -5.80 -8.26
N ALA A 65 12.19 -5.89 -9.23
CA ALA A 65 12.03 -7.07 -10.06
C ALA A 65 13.08 -7.21 -11.17
N LYS A 66 14.03 -6.27 -11.29
CA LYS A 66 15.01 -6.17 -12.39
C LYS A 66 14.37 -6.27 -13.78
N ARG A 67 13.14 -5.77 -13.90
CA ARG A 67 12.41 -5.69 -15.16
C ARG A 67 12.88 -4.48 -15.95
N LYS A 68 12.54 -4.45 -17.24
CA LYS A 68 12.81 -3.28 -18.08
C LYS A 68 12.13 -2.05 -17.48
N VAL A 69 12.92 -1.01 -17.24
CA VAL A 69 12.45 0.28 -16.73
C VAL A 69 11.75 1.03 -17.87
N ASP A 70 10.42 0.95 -17.90
CA ASP A 70 9.59 1.57 -18.94
C ASP A 70 8.20 1.91 -18.39
N PRO A 71 7.85 3.20 -18.22
CA PRO A 71 6.56 3.60 -17.68
C PRO A 71 5.38 3.14 -18.55
N THR A 72 5.57 3.04 -19.87
CA THR A 72 4.51 2.64 -20.81
C THR A 72 4.20 1.16 -20.75
N SER A 73 5.11 0.36 -20.19
CA SER A 73 4.92 -1.07 -20.00
C SER A 73 3.96 -1.38 -18.85
N SER A 74 3.80 -0.45 -17.90
CA SER A 74 2.96 -0.61 -16.71
C SER A 74 1.49 -0.78 -17.08
N HIS A 75 0.84 -1.72 -16.39
CA HIS A 75 -0.59 -1.97 -16.55
C HIS A 75 -1.43 -0.73 -16.20
N LEU A 76 -1.02 0.08 -15.22
CA LEU A 76 -1.71 1.31 -14.84
C LEU A 76 -1.58 2.41 -15.91
N TYR A 77 -0.49 2.42 -16.67
CA TYR A 77 -0.32 3.33 -17.80
C TYR A 77 -1.20 2.93 -19.00
N LYS A 78 -1.26 1.62 -19.30
CA LYS A 78 -2.07 1.07 -20.40
C LYS A 78 -3.56 1.15 -20.10
N ASN A 79 -3.91 0.74 -18.89
CA ASN A 79 -5.26 0.71 -18.37
C ASN A 79 -5.35 1.59 -17.11
N PRO A 80 -5.44 2.93 -17.28
CA PRO A 80 -5.75 3.83 -16.18
C PRO A 80 -6.98 3.35 -15.39
N PRO A 81 -6.98 3.54 -14.07
CA PRO A 81 -8.09 3.10 -13.22
C PRO A 81 -9.45 3.55 -13.73
N ALA A 82 -10.49 2.74 -13.52
CA ALA A 82 -11.83 3.00 -14.07
C ALA A 82 -12.47 4.31 -13.57
N HIS A 83 -12.02 4.85 -12.43
CA HIS A 83 -12.47 6.15 -11.93
C HIS A 83 -11.90 7.34 -12.72
N VAL A 84 -10.83 7.13 -13.50
CA VAL A 84 -10.25 8.16 -14.36
C VAL A 84 -11.09 8.30 -15.63
N LYS A 85 -11.79 9.44 -15.75
CA LYS A 85 -12.57 9.78 -16.95
C LYS A 85 -11.67 9.79 -18.20
N LYS A 86 -12.21 9.42 -19.36
CA LYS A 86 -11.44 9.32 -20.62
C LYS A 86 -10.62 10.58 -20.92
N ASP A 87 -11.21 11.75 -20.72
CA ASP A 87 -10.57 13.05 -21.00
C ASP A 87 -9.44 13.40 -20.00
N GLN A 88 -9.42 12.72 -18.85
CA GLN A 88 -8.40 12.89 -17.81
C GLN A 88 -7.29 11.82 -17.91
N ARG A 89 -7.42 10.82 -18.80
CA ARG A 89 -6.45 9.72 -18.90
C ARG A 89 -5.08 10.21 -19.36
N ASP A 90 -5.03 11.21 -20.22
CA ASP A 90 -3.75 11.75 -20.70
C ASP A 90 -3.04 12.55 -19.60
N ALA A 91 -3.82 13.31 -18.81
CA ALA A 91 -3.33 13.98 -17.62
C ALA A 91 -2.82 12.97 -16.57
N TYR A 92 -3.55 11.87 -16.35
CA TYR A 92 -3.14 10.76 -15.49
C TYR A 92 -1.84 10.12 -15.99
N ARG A 93 -1.74 9.77 -17.28
CA ARG A 93 -0.52 9.17 -17.86
C ARG A 93 0.68 10.08 -17.77
N SER A 94 0.49 11.38 -17.95
CA SER A 94 1.56 12.38 -17.80
C SER A 94 2.08 12.44 -16.36
N ALA A 95 1.18 12.51 -15.39
CA ALA A 95 1.52 12.51 -13.97
C ALA A 95 2.18 11.18 -13.54
N PHE A 96 1.65 10.05 -14.00
CA PHE A 96 2.23 8.72 -13.80
C PHE A 96 3.65 8.63 -14.34
N THR A 97 3.87 9.07 -15.58
CA THR A 97 5.20 9.07 -16.20
C THR A 97 6.18 9.94 -15.42
N SER A 98 5.71 11.09 -14.93
CA SER A 98 6.52 12.01 -14.12
C SER A 98 6.95 11.37 -12.79
N GLY A 99 6.03 10.68 -12.10
CA GLY A 99 6.33 9.97 -10.86
C GLY A 99 7.27 8.79 -11.08
N TYR A 100 7.03 8.02 -12.14
CA TYR A 100 7.89 6.91 -12.56
C TYR A 100 9.32 7.37 -12.79
N ASN A 101 9.51 8.39 -13.63
CA ASN A 101 10.83 8.94 -13.94
C ASN A 101 11.53 9.49 -12.70
N LYS A 102 10.81 10.13 -11.78
CA LYS A 102 11.40 10.57 -10.51
C LYS A 102 11.92 9.40 -9.69
N ALA A 103 11.12 8.35 -9.49
CA ALA A 103 11.54 7.19 -8.72
C ALA A 103 12.75 6.47 -9.35
N ILE A 104 12.83 6.40 -10.68
CA ILE A 104 14.01 5.89 -11.37
C ILE A 104 15.23 6.77 -11.14
N ASN A 105 15.09 8.09 -11.25
CA ASN A 105 16.19 9.02 -10.99
C ASN A 105 16.67 8.92 -9.54
N ASP A 106 15.75 8.84 -8.58
CA ASP A 106 16.05 8.66 -7.16
C ASP A 106 16.77 7.33 -6.94
N ALA A 107 16.28 6.23 -7.52
CA ALA A 107 16.91 4.93 -7.36
C ALA A 107 18.29 4.88 -8.04
N LYS A 108 18.48 5.56 -9.19
CA LYS A 108 19.80 5.72 -9.83
C LYS A 108 20.77 6.52 -8.94
N ALA A 109 20.30 7.61 -8.33
CA ALA A 109 21.10 8.41 -7.41
C ALA A 109 21.54 7.62 -6.16
N ASN A 110 20.74 6.64 -5.74
CA ASN A 110 21.03 5.77 -4.60
C ASN A 110 21.75 4.45 -4.99
N GLY A 111 22.19 4.28 -6.24
CA GLY A 111 22.93 3.10 -6.69
C GLY A 111 22.08 1.84 -6.90
N GLY A 112 20.77 1.99 -7.14
CA GLY A 112 19.81 0.91 -7.31
C GLY A 112 19.85 0.16 -8.65
N PHE A 113 20.72 0.56 -9.59
CA PHE A 113 20.88 -0.03 -10.93
C PHE A 113 22.34 -0.07 -11.34
#